data_AF-A0A3M1MLC5-F1
#
_entry.id   AF-A0A3M1MLC5-F1
#
_cell.length_a   1.000
_cell.length_b   1.000
_cell.length_c   1.000
_cell.angle_alpha   90.00
_cell.angle_beta   90.00
_cell.angle_gamma   90.00
#
_symmetry.space_group_name_H-M   'P 1'
#
loop_
_entity.id
_entity.type
_entity.pdbx_description
1 polymer ?
#
loop_
_entity_poly.entity_id
_entity_poly.type
_entity_poly.pdbx_seq_one_letter_code
_entity_poly.pdbx_strand_id
1 'polypeptide(L)'
;MRAYRIAELVVLPLAWGGTILAALQTQRLIGPTTHSICGPWGCGPETGALVAMHLGWMAILGPPLLYLPLRMRLSPRCVGRLAAGLVAVAAAGIGAIVAWQWLAWLPSAGAWARPYIWQRCAFAVVTAIDLPLLQVLGLGMILAVLNRKSLRRGNFAGAARFLPSQPHGSDANVATAKATEETASPALD
;
A
#
# COMPACT_ATOMS: atom_id res chain seq x y z
N MET A 1 23.72 -3.27 0.71
CA MET A 1 23.08 -4.07 1.80
C MET A 1 22.95 -3.32 3.14
N ARG A 2 23.89 -2.44 3.55
CA ARG A 2 23.81 -1.74 4.85
C ARG A 2 22.67 -0.71 4.97
N ALA A 3 22.42 0.11 3.94
CA ALA A 3 21.39 1.16 3.99
C ALA A 3 19.96 0.63 4.21
N TYR A 4 19.63 -0.53 3.63
CA TYR A 4 18.30 -1.16 3.78
C TYR A 4 18.04 -1.62 5.22
N ARG A 5 19.08 -2.15 5.90
CA ARG A 5 18.98 -2.55 7.32
C ARG A 5 18.83 -1.35 8.24
N ILE A 6 19.47 -0.21 7.93
CA ILE A 6 19.32 1.02 8.72
C ILE A 6 17.89 1.54 8.60
N ALA A 7 17.34 1.63 7.38
CA ALA A 7 15.96 2.03 7.18
C ALA A 7 14.98 1.10 7.93
N GLU A 8 15.20 -0.20 7.86
CA GLU A 8 14.39 -1.21 8.55
C GLU A 8 14.46 -1.11 10.08
N LEU A 9 15.66 -0.96 10.65
CA LEU A 9 15.88 -0.98 12.10
C LEU A 9 15.64 0.38 12.77
N VAL A 10 15.66 1.48 12.02
CA VAL A 10 15.54 2.83 12.57
C VAL A 10 14.23 3.49 12.12
N VAL A 11 13.97 3.56 10.81
CA VAL A 11 12.80 4.31 10.30
C VAL A 11 11.49 3.61 10.70
N LEU A 12 11.43 2.29 10.63
CA LEU A 12 10.20 1.56 10.95
C LEU A 12 9.86 1.65 12.45
N PRO A 13 10.77 1.39 13.41
CA PRO A 13 10.46 1.59 14.83
C PRO A 13 10.19 3.04 15.19
N LEU A 14 10.88 4.01 14.58
CA LEU A 14 10.59 5.44 14.81
C LEU A 14 9.21 5.83 14.29
N ALA A 15 8.83 5.37 13.09
CA ALA A 15 7.50 5.62 12.55
C ALA A 15 6.42 4.98 13.43
N TRP A 16 6.61 3.72 13.83
CA TRP A 16 5.69 3.01 14.69
C TRP A 16 5.59 3.61 16.10
N GLY A 17 6.73 3.85 16.75
CA GLY A 17 6.80 4.54 18.04
C GLY A 17 6.20 5.94 17.96
N GLY A 18 6.42 6.65 16.85
CA GLY A 18 5.80 7.92 16.54
C GLY A 18 4.28 7.83 16.48
N THR A 19 3.70 6.78 15.86
CA THR A 19 2.26 6.58 15.85
C THR A 19 1.67 6.28 17.23
N ILE A 20 2.39 5.51 18.07
CA ILE A 20 1.98 5.23 19.45
C ILE A 20 2.02 6.52 20.27
N LEU A 21 3.13 7.26 20.18
CA LEU A 21 3.29 8.51 20.89
C LEU A 21 2.21 9.52 20.45
N ALA A 22 1.94 9.63 19.15
CA ALA A 22 0.86 10.47 18.64
C ALA A 22 -0.50 10.05 19.23
N ALA A 23 -0.81 8.74 19.27
CA ALA A 23 -2.04 8.24 19.87
C ALA A 23 -2.15 8.64 21.36
N LEU A 24 -1.07 8.51 22.14
CA LEU A 24 -1.05 8.89 23.56
C LEU A 24 -1.13 10.41 23.79
N GLN A 25 -0.54 11.21 22.90
CA GLN A 25 -0.56 12.67 23.00
C GLN A 25 -1.92 13.29 22.62
N THR A 26 -2.85 12.51 22.05
CA THR A 26 -4.20 13.01 21.72
C THR A 26 -4.94 13.55 22.94
N GLN A 27 -4.68 13.02 24.14
CA GLN A 27 -5.26 13.50 25.40
C GLN A 27 -4.81 14.93 25.77
N ARG A 28 -3.69 15.39 25.22
CA ARG A 28 -3.15 16.74 25.47
C ARG A 28 -3.53 17.76 24.40
N LEU A 29 -4.18 17.32 23.33
CA LEU A 29 -4.74 18.24 22.34
C LEU A 29 -5.89 18.97 23.03
N ILE A 30 -5.67 20.23 23.41
CA ILE A 30 -6.71 21.15 23.88
C ILE A 30 -7.61 21.43 22.67
N GLY A 31 -8.53 20.52 22.39
CA GLY A 31 -9.60 20.68 21.42
C GLY A 31 -10.89 21.13 22.12
N PRO A 32 -11.91 21.56 21.35
CA PRO A 32 -13.24 21.83 21.91
C PRO A 32 -13.73 20.59 22.66
N THR A 33 -13.82 20.73 23.98
CA THR A 33 -14.13 19.64 24.91
C THR A 33 -15.62 19.33 24.89
N THR A 34 -15.95 18.04 25.07
CA THR A 34 -17.30 17.46 25.18
C THR A 34 -18.21 17.65 23.97
N HIS A 35 -18.36 16.59 23.16
CA HIS A 35 -19.28 16.49 22.02
C HIS A 35 -19.03 17.44 20.84
N SER A 36 -17.77 17.63 20.45
CA SER A 36 -17.35 18.47 19.34
C SER A 36 -17.99 18.14 17.97
N ILE A 37 -18.56 16.93 17.80
CA ILE A 37 -19.23 16.50 16.56
C ILE A 37 -20.64 16.01 16.91
N CYS A 38 -21.58 16.94 17.02
CA CYS A 38 -23.01 16.68 17.08
C CYS A 38 -23.71 17.28 15.86
N GLY A 39 -24.76 16.61 15.39
CA GLY A 39 -25.61 17.12 14.32
C GLY A 39 -26.91 16.34 14.15
N PRO A 40 -27.66 16.58 13.06
CA PRO A 40 -28.84 15.81 12.66
C PRO A 40 -28.63 14.28 12.64
N TRP A 41 -27.38 13.87 12.46
CA TRP A 41 -26.93 12.49 12.42
C TRP A 41 -26.51 11.93 13.78
N GLY A 42 -26.78 12.62 14.90
CA GLY A 42 -26.43 12.19 16.25
C GLY A 42 -25.16 12.85 16.80
N CYS A 43 -24.75 12.41 17.99
CA CYS A 43 -23.56 12.88 18.67
C CYS A 43 -22.51 11.78 18.75
N GLY A 44 -21.25 12.14 18.52
CA GLY A 44 -20.12 11.21 18.56
C GLY A 44 -19.38 11.20 19.89
N PRO A 45 -18.41 10.28 20.02
CA PRO A 45 -17.41 10.38 21.07
C PRO A 45 -16.57 11.65 20.90
N GLU A 46 -15.78 11.97 21.91
CA GLU A 46 -14.80 13.05 21.83
C GLU A 46 -13.84 12.83 20.65
N THR A 47 -13.57 13.87 19.86
CA THR A 47 -12.70 13.78 18.67
C THR A 47 -11.30 13.27 19.03
N GLY A 48 -10.76 13.67 20.19
CA GLY A 48 -9.49 13.17 20.69
C GLY A 48 -9.48 11.65 20.87
N ALA A 49 -10.52 11.09 21.51
CA ALA A 49 -10.67 9.65 21.69
C ALA A 49 -10.80 8.91 20.35
N LEU A 50 -11.58 9.45 19.41
CA LEU A 50 -11.77 8.86 18.08
C LEU A 50 -10.45 8.80 17.29
N VAL A 51 -9.68 9.89 17.29
CA VAL A 51 -8.35 9.95 16.66
C VAL A 51 -7.39 8.98 17.35
N ALA A 52 -7.40 8.92 18.68
CA ALA A 52 -6.57 7.99 19.45
C ALA A 52 -6.84 6.53 19.06
N MET A 53 -8.11 6.15 18.93
CA MET A 53 -8.50 4.78 18.54
C MET A 53 -8.04 4.44 17.13
N HIS A 54 -8.22 5.36 16.17
CA HIS A 54 -7.74 5.16 14.80
C HIS A 54 -6.22 5.05 14.71
N LEU A 55 -5.48 5.89 15.46
CA LEU A 55 -4.02 5.80 15.54
C LEU A 55 -3.56 4.52 16.24
N GLY A 56 -4.28 4.08 17.29
CA GLY A 56 -4.04 2.82 17.98
C GLY A 56 -4.17 1.63 17.02
N TRP A 57 -5.23 1.57 16.22
CA TRP A 57 -5.38 0.54 15.19
C TRP A 57 -4.28 0.60 14.13
N MET A 58 -3.86 1.80 13.71
CA MET A 58 -2.72 1.94 12.80
C MET A 58 -1.42 1.42 13.40
N ALA A 59 -1.17 1.67 14.68
CA ALA A 59 0.00 1.16 15.39
C ALA A 59 -0.01 -0.37 15.51
N ILE A 60 -1.19 -0.97 15.72
CA ILE A 60 -1.35 -2.43 15.83
C ILE A 60 -1.21 -3.12 14.46
N LEU A 61 -1.94 -2.63 13.44
CA LEU A 61 -2.05 -3.28 12.13
C LEU A 61 -0.93 -2.92 11.17
N GLY A 62 -0.38 -1.70 11.27
CA GLY A 62 0.63 -1.17 10.36
C GLY A 62 1.87 -2.07 10.23
N PRO A 63 2.56 -2.38 11.35
CA PRO A 63 3.73 -3.25 11.31
C PRO A 63 3.46 -4.62 10.68
N PRO A 64 2.52 -5.46 11.15
CA PRO A 64 2.34 -6.78 10.56
C PRO A 64 1.95 -6.73 9.08
N LEU A 65 1.13 -5.76 8.65
CA LEU A 65 0.68 -5.69 7.26
C LEU A 65 1.71 -5.11 6.29
N LEU A 66 2.56 -4.17 6.72
CA LEU A 66 3.55 -3.53 5.84
C LEU A 66 4.94 -4.15 5.96
N TYR A 67 5.35 -4.58 7.15
CA TYR A 67 6.70 -5.09 7.41
C TYR A 67 6.85 -6.58 7.12
N LEU A 68 5.93 -7.42 7.59
CA LEU A 68 6.08 -8.88 7.46
C LEU A 68 6.13 -9.35 6.00
N PRO A 69 5.28 -8.86 5.06
CA PRO A 69 5.37 -9.28 3.66
C PRO A 69 6.74 -9.01 3.04
N LEU A 70 7.35 -7.88 3.40
CA LEU A 70 8.68 -7.49 2.94
C LEU A 70 9.75 -8.39 3.56
N ARG A 71 9.68 -8.66 4.86
CA ARG A 71 10.67 -9.46 5.59
C ARG A 71 10.64 -10.93 5.19
N MET A 72 9.45 -11.51 5.04
CA MET A 72 9.24 -12.89 4.64
C MET A 72 9.47 -13.11 3.13
N ARG A 73 9.79 -12.05 2.38
CA ARG A 73 9.99 -12.09 0.92
C ARG A 73 8.80 -12.73 0.20
N LEU A 74 7.58 -12.39 0.62
CA LEU A 74 6.38 -12.92 -0.01
C LEU A 74 6.39 -12.59 -1.50
N SER A 75 5.94 -13.54 -2.31
CA SER A 75 5.87 -13.32 -3.76
C SER A 75 4.96 -12.12 -4.08
N PRO A 76 5.25 -11.32 -5.11
CA PRO A 76 4.41 -10.18 -5.48
C PRO A 76 2.94 -10.56 -5.76
N ARG A 77 2.69 -11.79 -6.21
CA ARG A 77 1.33 -12.32 -6.40
C ARG A 77 0.62 -12.52 -5.06
N CYS A 78 1.31 -13.07 -4.06
CA CYS A 78 0.77 -13.24 -2.70
C CYS A 78 0.46 -11.89 -2.06
N VAL A 79 1.40 -10.94 -2.13
CA VAL A 79 1.21 -9.56 -1.63
C VAL A 79 0.02 -8.89 -2.33
N GLY A 80 -0.11 -9.08 -3.64
CA GLY A 80 -1.24 -8.55 -4.41
C GLY A 80 -2.59 -9.12 -3.98
N ARG A 81 -2.67 -10.45 -3.76
CA ARG A 81 -3.89 -11.10 -3.26
C ARG A 81 -4.24 -10.66 -1.84
N LEU A 82 -3.25 -10.56 -0.96
CA LEU A 82 -3.43 -10.05 0.40
C LEU A 82 -3.99 -8.61 0.36
N ALA A 83 -3.36 -7.71 -0.40
CA ALA A 83 -3.82 -6.34 -0.55
C ALA A 83 -5.27 -6.27 -1.09
N ALA A 84 -5.57 -7.04 -2.13
CA ALA A 84 -6.92 -7.11 -2.69
C ALA A 84 -7.95 -7.64 -1.68
N GLY A 85 -7.59 -8.67 -0.91
CA GLY A 85 -8.44 -9.22 0.16
C GLY A 85 -8.73 -8.20 1.25
N LEU A 86 -7.72 -7.47 1.73
CA LEU A 86 -7.89 -6.41 2.73
C LEU A 86 -8.82 -5.30 2.23
N VAL A 87 -8.60 -4.82 1.00
CA VAL A 87 -9.43 -3.78 0.38
C VAL A 87 -10.87 -4.27 0.20
N ALA A 88 -11.05 -5.49 -0.31
CA ALA A 88 -12.38 -6.06 -0.53
C ALA A 88 -13.16 -6.25 0.78
N VAL A 89 -12.53 -6.80 1.82
CA VAL A 89 -13.16 -6.99 3.13
C VAL A 89 -13.53 -5.64 3.75
N ALA A 90 -12.62 -4.66 3.73
CA ALA A 90 -12.90 -3.34 4.28
C ALA A 90 -14.00 -2.60 3.50
N ALA A 91 -13.96 -2.66 2.16
CA ALA A 91 -14.99 -2.06 1.31
C ALA A 91 -16.37 -2.71 1.53
N ALA A 92 -16.41 -4.05 1.68
CA ALA A 92 -17.63 -4.76 2.01
C ALA A 92 -18.18 -4.36 3.39
N GLY A 93 -17.32 -4.24 4.41
CA GLY A 93 -17.72 -3.77 5.74
C GLY A 93 -18.26 -2.34 5.74
N ILE A 94 -17.59 -1.42 5.03
CA ILE A 94 -18.06 -0.04 4.85
C ILE A 94 -19.41 -0.03 4.11
N GLY A 95 -19.53 -0.80 3.04
CA GLY A 95 -20.77 -0.95 2.28
C GLY A 95 -21.91 -1.48 3.16
N ALA A 96 -21.65 -2.45 4.03
CA ALA A 96 -22.62 -2.98 4.98
C ALA A 96 -23.08 -1.91 5.99
N ILE A 97 -22.16 -1.11 6.54
CA ILE A 97 -22.51 0.01 7.44
C ILE A 97 -23.40 1.03 6.71
N VAL A 98 -23.03 1.41 5.49
CA VAL A 98 -23.81 2.36 4.67
C VAL A 98 -25.19 1.79 4.40
N ALA A 99 -25.29 0.56 3.89
CA ALA A 99 -26.57 -0.10 3.62
C ALA A 99 -27.45 -0.18 4.88
N TRP A 100 -26.86 -0.48 6.05
CA TRP A 100 -27.57 -0.48 7.31
C TRP A 100 -28.15 0.89 7.68
N GLN A 101 -27.40 1.99 7.50
CA GLN A 101 -27.94 3.34 7.74
C GLN A 101 -29.12 3.66 6.80
N TRP A 102 -29.07 3.23 5.55
CA TRP A 102 -30.17 3.40 4.60
C TRP A 102 -31.41 2.57 4.97
N LEU A 103 -31.22 1.33 5.42
CA LEU A 103 -32.33 0.41 5.69
C LEU A 103 -32.96 0.62 7.07
N ALA A 104 -32.15 0.86 8.10
CA ALA A 104 -32.62 0.93 9.48
C ALA A 104 -32.88 2.38 9.95
N TRP A 105 -31.96 3.31 9.62
CA TRP A 105 -32.06 4.69 10.13
C TRP A 105 -32.94 5.58 9.24
N LEU A 106 -32.83 5.51 7.92
CA LEU A 106 -33.55 6.43 7.04
C LEU A 106 -35.08 6.37 7.14
N PRO A 107 -35.74 5.19 7.28
CA PRO A 107 -37.20 5.13 7.41
C PRO A 107 -37.70 5.77 8.72
N SER A 108 -36.93 5.64 9.79
CA SER A 108 -37.25 6.20 11.12
C SER A 108 -36.81 7.66 11.27
N ALA A 109 -35.96 8.17 10.38
CA ALA A 109 -35.51 9.56 10.39
C ALA A 109 -36.65 10.52 10.03
N GLY A 110 -36.80 11.58 10.83
CA GLY A 110 -37.72 12.69 10.56
C GLY A 110 -37.38 13.45 9.27
N ALA A 111 -38.36 14.11 8.68
CA ALA A 111 -38.24 14.75 7.35
C ALA A 111 -37.04 15.71 7.23
N TRP A 112 -36.73 16.45 8.30
CA TRP A 112 -35.62 17.40 8.34
C TRP A 112 -34.23 16.73 8.38
N ALA A 113 -34.12 15.49 8.87
CA ALA A 113 -32.86 14.78 9.03
C ALA A 113 -32.47 13.94 7.79
N ARG A 114 -33.47 13.52 6.99
CA ARG A 114 -33.26 12.69 5.78
C ARG A 114 -32.26 13.27 4.76
N PRO A 115 -32.20 14.59 4.51
CA PRO A 115 -31.20 15.16 3.61
C PRO A 115 -29.75 14.92 4.06
N TYR A 116 -29.53 14.60 5.34
CA TYR A 116 -28.21 14.39 5.93
C TYR A 116 -27.75 12.91 5.95
N ILE A 117 -28.38 12.04 5.13
CA ILE A 117 -28.06 10.61 5.11
C ILE A 117 -26.59 10.32 4.79
N TRP A 118 -25.95 11.11 3.93
CA TRP A 118 -24.54 10.90 3.60
C TRP A 118 -23.60 11.29 4.74
N GLN A 119 -23.91 12.37 5.46
CA GLN A 119 -23.21 12.78 6.67
C GLN A 119 -23.36 11.71 7.77
N ARG A 120 -24.57 11.15 7.92
CA ARG A 120 -24.85 10.02 8.83
C ARG A 120 -24.03 8.78 8.48
N CYS A 121 -23.97 8.40 7.20
CA CYS A 121 -23.18 7.28 6.72
C CYS A 121 -21.69 7.48 6.97
N ALA A 122 -21.14 8.64 6.60
CA ALA A 122 -19.73 8.97 6.82
C ALA A 122 -19.40 8.97 8.32
N PHE A 123 -20.26 9.59 9.14
CA PHE A 123 -20.13 9.60 10.58
C PHE A 123 -20.12 8.19 11.15
N ALA A 124 -21.09 7.33 10.78
CA ALA A 124 -21.17 5.95 11.25
C ALA A 124 -19.93 5.12 10.88
N VAL A 125 -19.40 5.29 9.66
CA VAL A 125 -18.19 4.60 9.21
C VAL A 125 -16.97 5.06 10.01
N VAL A 126 -16.83 6.37 10.23
CA VAL A 126 -15.71 6.92 10.99
C VAL A 126 -15.79 6.52 12.46
N THR A 127 -16.97 6.53 13.07
CA THR A 127 -17.14 6.16 14.48
C THR A 127 -17.19 4.65 14.74
N ALA A 128 -17.16 3.80 13.70
CA ALA A 128 -17.14 2.34 13.84
C ALA A 128 -15.76 1.83 14.30
N ILE A 129 -15.26 2.35 15.42
CA ILE A 129 -13.90 2.09 15.93
C ILE A 129 -13.68 0.64 16.36
N ASP A 130 -14.74 -0.13 16.60
CA ASP A 130 -14.64 -1.55 16.95
C ASP A 130 -14.15 -2.40 15.77
N LEU A 131 -14.32 -1.90 14.54
CA LEU A 131 -13.87 -2.54 13.32
C LEU A 131 -12.87 -1.59 12.62
N PRO A 132 -11.59 -1.97 12.47
CA PRO A 132 -10.57 -1.10 11.88
C PRO A 132 -10.69 -0.97 10.35
N LEU A 133 -11.90 -0.82 9.80
CA LEU A 133 -12.18 -0.86 8.38
C LEU A 133 -11.40 0.21 7.61
N LEU A 134 -11.36 1.45 8.13
CA LEU A 134 -10.62 2.54 7.50
C LEU A 134 -9.11 2.26 7.46
N GLN A 135 -8.56 1.71 8.53
CA GLN A 135 -7.14 1.36 8.65
C GLN A 135 -6.80 0.20 7.72
N VAL A 136 -7.62 -0.85 7.71
CA VAL A 136 -7.46 -2.02 6.83
C VAL A 136 -7.55 -1.60 5.36
N LEU A 137 -8.51 -0.75 5.00
CA LEU A 137 -8.66 -0.21 3.65
C LEU A 137 -7.40 0.59 3.25
N GLY A 138 -6.98 1.54 4.09
CA GLY A 138 -5.80 2.37 3.83
C GLY A 138 -4.52 1.55 3.69
N LEU A 139 -4.27 0.62 4.61
CA LEU A 139 -3.09 -0.26 4.58
C LEU A 139 -3.11 -1.21 3.37
N GLY A 140 -4.28 -1.76 3.02
CA GLY A 140 -4.45 -2.57 1.81
C GLY A 140 -4.14 -1.80 0.54
N MET A 141 -4.59 -0.55 0.43
CA MET A 141 -4.29 0.34 -0.69
C MET A 141 -2.80 0.68 -0.77
N ILE A 142 -2.15 1.00 0.36
CA ILE A 142 -0.71 1.23 0.42
C ILE A 142 0.05 -0.02 -0.07
N LEU A 143 -0.31 -1.20 0.43
CA LEU A 143 0.32 -2.45 0.04
C LEU A 143 0.16 -2.73 -1.46
N ALA A 144 -1.02 -2.47 -2.03
CA ALA A 144 -1.27 -2.59 -3.47
C ALA A 144 -0.37 -1.65 -4.30
N VAL A 145 -0.21 -0.39 -3.87
CA VAL A 145 0.66 0.59 -4.54
C VAL A 145 2.13 0.17 -4.47
N LEU A 146 2.60 -0.28 -3.31
CA LEU A 146 3.98 -0.76 -3.14
C LEU A 146 4.26 -2.00 -4.00
N ASN A 147 3.31 -2.93 -4.07
CA ASN A 147 3.45 -4.15 -4.88
C ASN A 147 3.52 -3.87 -6.39
N ARG A 148 2.70 -2.94 -6.90
CA ARG A 148 2.74 -2.51 -8.31
C ARG A 148 4.11 -1.96 -8.71
N LYS A 149 4.77 -1.20 -7.81
CA LYS A 149 6.12 -0.67 -8.05
C LYS A 149 7.17 -1.78 -8.12
N SER A 150 7.05 -2.82 -7.29
CA SER A 150 7.95 -3.99 -7.30
C SER A 150 7.87 -4.78 -8.61
N LEU A 151 6.65 -5.06 -9.09
CA LEU A 151 6.42 -5.75 -10.35
C LEU A 151 7.01 -5.01 -11.55
N ARG A 152 6.86 -3.67 -11.58
CA ARG A 152 7.45 -2.84 -12.65
C ARG A 152 8.99 -2.97 -12.69
N ARG A 153 9.67 -2.95 -11.54
CA ARG A 153 11.13 -3.09 -11.47
C ARG A 153 11.61 -4.47 -11.93
N GLY A 154 10.87 -5.54 -11.58
CA GLY A 154 11.19 -6.90 -12.00
C GLY A 154 11.17 -7.09 -13.52
N ASN A 155 10.18 -6.49 -14.20
CA ASN A 155 10.07 -6.59 -15.66
C ASN A 155 11.23 -5.91 -16.40
N PHE A 156 11.73 -4.77 -15.91
CA PHE A 156 12.89 -4.10 -16.49
C PHE A 156 14.19 -4.91 -16.31
N ALA A 157 14.40 -5.51 -15.14
CA ALA A 157 15.58 -6.33 -14.88
C ALA A 157 15.58 -7.64 -15.70
N GLY A 158 14.39 -8.22 -15.96
CA GLY A 158 14.24 -9.38 -16.83
C GLY A 158 14.47 -9.06 -18.31
N ALA A 159 13.96 -7.93 -18.80
CA ALA A 159 14.14 -7.49 -20.18
C ALA A 159 15.61 -7.23 -20.52
N ALA A 160 16.39 -6.63 -19.60
CA ALA A 160 17.82 -6.40 -19.80
C ALA A 160 18.64 -7.70 -19.90
N ARG A 161 18.15 -8.82 -19.35
CA ARG A 161 18.82 -10.13 -19.41
C ARG A 161 18.51 -10.90 -20.71
N PHE A 162 17.50 -10.47 -21.46
CA PHE A 162 17.11 -11.06 -22.74
C PHE A 162 17.62 -10.29 -23.95
N LEU A 163 18.51 -9.31 -23.76
CA LEU A 163 19.33 -8.84 -24.87
C LEU A 163 20.17 -10.04 -25.31
N PRO A 164 19.94 -10.61 -26.51
CA PRO A 164 20.79 -11.68 -27.01
C PRO A 164 22.22 -11.16 -26.93
N SER A 165 23.10 -11.92 -26.29
CA SER A 165 24.53 -11.67 -26.35
C SER A 165 24.84 -11.45 -27.83
N GLN A 166 25.15 -10.21 -28.20
CA GLN A 166 25.63 -9.90 -29.54
C GLN A 166 26.72 -10.92 -29.81
N PRO A 167 26.57 -11.78 -30.85
CA PRO A 167 27.63 -12.72 -31.18
C PRO A 167 28.89 -11.87 -31.32
N HIS A 168 29.88 -12.15 -30.48
CA HIS A 168 31.16 -11.47 -30.49
C HIS A 168 31.72 -11.74 -31.89
N GLY A 169 31.58 -10.76 -32.79
CA GLY A 169 32.14 -10.80 -34.13
C GLY A 169 33.65 -10.69 -34.02
N SER A 170 34.31 -11.79 -33.65
CA SER A 170 35.77 -11.93 -33.70
C SER A 170 36.21 -12.80 -34.88
N ASP A 171 35.29 -13.53 -35.53
CA ASP A 171 35.67 -14.52 -36.54
C ASP A 171 35.46 -14.04 -38.00
N ALA A 172 34.84 -12.86 -38.20
CA ALA A 172 34.63 -12.32 -39.55
C ALA A 172 35.91 -11.76 -40.22
N ASN A 173 37.00 -11.56 -39.47
CA ASN A 173 38.24 -10.99 -40.00
C ASN A 173 39.35 -12.03 -40.25
N VAL A 174 39.14 -13.31 -39.92
CA VAL A 174 40.17 -14.37 -40.13
C VAL A 174 40.02 -15.05 -41.49
N ALA A 175 38.82 -15.04 -42.09
CA ALA A 175 38.58 -15.68 -43.38
C ALA A 175 39.11 -14.87 -44.59
N THR A 176 39.35 -13.56 -44.44
CA THR A 176 39.78 -12.69 -45.55
C THR A 176 41.31 -12.59 -45.69
N ALA A 177 42.09 -13.01 -44.69
CA ALA A 177 43.56 -12.96 -44.77
C ALA A 177 44.18 -14.21 -45.44
N LYS A 178 43.44 -15.31 -45.57
CA LYS A 178 43.99 -16.58 -46.10
C LYS A 178 43.80 -16.78 -47.62
N ALA A 179 43.12 -15.85 -48.30
CA ALA A 179 42.84 -15.97 -49.74
C ALA A 179 43.85 -15.22 -50.64
N THR A 180 44.81 -14.49 -50.07
CA THR A 180 45.80 -13.68 -50.83
C THR A 180 47.19 -14.30 -50.94
N GLU A 181 47.45 -15.48 -50.37
CA GLU A 181 48.78 -16.12 -50.44
C GLU A 181 48.92 -17.20 -51.54
N GLU A 182 47.86 -17.59 -52.23
CA GLU A 182 47.88 -18.74 -53.16
C GLU A 182 48.01 -18.36 -54.66
N THR A 183 48.55 -17.18 -55.00
CA THR A 183 48.72 -16.73 -56.41
C THR A 183 50.12 -16.27 -56.80
N ALA A 184 51.16 -16.60 -56.03
CA ALA A 184 52.54 -16.27 -56.38
C ALA A 184 53.44 -17.51 -56.46
N SER A 185 53.38 -18.25 -57.57
CA SER A 185 54.46 -19.15 -57.97
C SER A 185 54.85 -18.84 -59.42
N PRO A 186 56.08 -18.35 -59.69
CA PRO A 186 56.54 -18.03 -61.03
C PRO A 186 56.96 -19.31 -61.77
N ALA A 187 56.40 -19.48 -62.97
CA ALA A 187 56.95 -20.38 -63.97
C ALA A 187 58.23 -19.75 -64.54
N LEU A 188 59.36 -20.45 -64.41
CA LEU A 188 60.57 -20.18 -65.17
C LEU A 188 61.07 -21.50 -65.77
N ASP A 189 61.11 -21.49 -67.10
CA ASP A 189 61.84 -22.41 -67.97
C ASP A 189 63.37 -22.20 -67.88
#